data_AF-A0A8J4QPV8-F1
#
_entry.id   AF-A0A8J4QPV8-F1
#
_cell.length_a   1.000
_cell.length_b   1.000
_cell.length_c   1.000
_cell.angle_alpha   90.00
_cell.angle_beta   90.00
_cell.angle_gamma   90.00
#
_symmetry.space_group_name_H-M   'P 1'
#
loop_
_entity.id
_entity.type
_entity.pdbx_description
1 polymer ?
#
loop_
_entity_poly.entity_id
_entity_poly.type
_entity_poly.pdbx_seq_one_letter_code
_entity_poly.pdbx_strand_id
1 'polypeptide(L)'
;MLEYMTISRTVSDAVYVLDVIAGFDPQDYEATKEAAKFLPVGGYKQFLNPNGLEGKRLGVVRNPFVSSLNKSSVIEEFEQHLKTIRQRGATVVDNLEIANVDVILSSKRSGELTAMLAEFKVSFNDYLKDLISSPVRSLADIIAFNQNNPDLEKTKEYGQATFIASEKTSGIGEKERKAFELMENLSRNGFEKLMMENELDALVTPGTGAIPLLAIGGHPGITVPAGYDSAGMPFGICFGGIKGTEPKLIEIAYAFEQATMIRRPPFSKSFEMNNEVLFGSV
;
A
#
# COMPACT_ATOMS: atom_id res chain seq x y z
N MET A 1 0.06 -14.59 3.38
CA MET A 1 0.75 -13.57 4.18
C MET A 1 -0.31 -12.70 4.82
N LEU A 2 -0.20 -12.42 6.11
CA LEU A 2 -1.17 -11.54 6.77
C LEU A 2 -0.98 -10.10 6.31
N GLU A 3 -2.07 -9.49 5.88
CA GLU A 3 -2.17 -8.07 5.64
C GLU A 3 -3.10 -7.47 6.71
N TYR A 4 -2.52 -6.98 7.81
CA TYR A 4 -3.27 -6.13 8.72
C TYR A 4 -3.34 -4.73 8.13
N MET A 5 -4.46 -4.42 7.48
CA MET A 5 -4.69 -3.08 6.95
C MET A 5 -5.50 -2.25 7.94
N THR A 6 -5.01 -1.05 8.23
CA THR A 6 -5.75 -0.02 8.96
C THR A 6 -5.82 1.24 8.13
N ILE A 7 -6.97 1.92 8.19
CA ILE A 7 -7.18 3.19 7.49
C ILE A 7 -7.79 4.15 8.51
N SER A 8 -7.13 5.28 8.74
CA SER A 8 -7.56 6.28 9.71
C SER A 8 -7.09 7.68 9.32
N ARG A 9 -7.57 8.69 10.04
CA ARG A 9 -7.18 10.09 9.82
C ARG A 9 -5.85 10.46 10.45
N THR A 10 -5.39 9.68 11.43
CA THR A 10 -4.11 9.86 12.11
C THR A 10 -3.35 8.54 12.19
N VAL A 11 -2.03 8.62 12.27
CA VAL A 11 -1.17 7.44 12.50
C VAL A 11 -1.51 6.80 13.85
N SER A 12 -1.77 7.62 14.87
CA SER A 12 -2.21 7.12 16.18
C SER A 12 -3.44 6.22 16.04
N ASP A 13 -4.55 6.72 15.49
CA ASP A 13 -5.79 5.94 15.34
C ASP A 13 -5.56 4.62 14.58
N ALA A 14 -4.78 4.67 13.49
CA ALA A 14 -4.41 3.48 12.72
C ALA A 14 -3.70 2.42 13.58
N VAL A 15 -2.75 2.85 14.42
CA VAL A 15 -1.99 1.98 15.33
C VAL A 15 -2.86 1.42 16.46
N TYR A 16 -3.80 2.21 16.98
CA TYR A 16 -4.77 1.71 17.97
C TYR A 16 -5.63 0.59 17.40
N VAL A 17 -6.04 0.67 16.13
CA VAL A 17 -6.78 -0.40 15.45
C VAL A 17 -5.86 -1.59 15.17
N LEU A 18 -4.61 -1.35 14.74
CA LEU A 18 -3.64 -2.40 14.45
C LEU A 18 -3.41 -3.30 15.67
N ASP A 19 -3.32 -2.71 16.86
CA ASP A 19 -3.18 -3.46 18.12
C ASP A 19 -4.35 -4.38 18.46
N VAL A 20 -5.54 -4.09 17.91
CA VAL A 20 -6.73 -4.91 18.14
C VAL A 20 -6.80 -6.04 17.13
N ILE A 21 -6.40 -5.80 15.87
CA ILE A 21 -6.57 -6.78 14.79
C ILE A 21 -5.36 -7.70 14.62
N ALA A 22 -4.16 -7.26 15.03
CA ALA A 22 -2.94 -8.04 14.86
C ALA A 22 -2.88 -9.21 15.84
N GLY A 23 -2.80 -10.44 15.34
CA GLY A 23 -2.76 -11.62 16.19
C GLY A 23 -2.50 -12.93 15.46
N PHE A 24 -2.62 -14.02 16.20
CA PHE A 24 -2.67 -15.37 15.64
C PHE A 24 -4.14 -15.78 15.47
N ASP A 25 -4.49 -16.35 14.31
CA ASP A 25 -5.81 -16.92 14.05
C ASP A 25 -5.67 -18.39 13.66
N PRO A 26 -6.21 -19.34 14.46
CA PRO A 26 -6.23 -20.75 14.12
C PRO A 26 -6.92 -21.08 12.78
N GLN A 27 -7.88 -20.26 12.34
CA GLN A 27 -8.56 -20.45 11.06
C GLN A 27 -7.72 -20.00 9.86
N ASP A 28 -6.70 -19.16 10.11
CA ASP A 28 -5.69 -18.74 9.14
C ASP A 28 -4.29 -19.09 9.66
N TYR A 29 -4.11 -20.36 10.07
CA TYR A 29 -2.89 -20.83 10.73
C TYR A 29 -1.63 -20.58 9.90
N GLU A 30 -1.67 -20.88 8.60
CA GLU A 30 -0.50 -20.79 7.73
C GLU A 30 -0.03 -19.34 7.55
N ALA A 31 -0.94 -18.37 7.42
CA ALA A 31 -0.53 -16.98 7.33
C ALA A 31 -0.19 -16.37 8.70
N THR A 32 -0.91 -16.76 9.75
CA THR A 32 -0.81 -16.09 11.06
C THR A 32 0.31 -16.58 11.96
N LYS A 33 0.72 -17.84 11.82
CA LYS A 33 1.83 -18.38 12.61
C LYS A 33 3.15 -17.67 12.35
N GLU A 34 3.47 -17.43 11.08
CA GLU A 34 4.74 -16.80 10.72
C GLU A 34 4.74 -15.31 11.07
N ALA A 35 3.63 -14.60 10.84
CA ALA A 35 3.52 -13.20 11.18
C ALA A 35 3.56 -12.95 12.70
N ALA A 36 3.05 -13.89 13.51
CA ALA A 36 3.07 -13.78 14.97
C ALA A 36 4.49 -13.60 15.54
N LYS A 37 5.53 -14.05 14.81
CA LYS A 37 6.94 -13.85 15.17
C LYS A 37 7.37 -12.38 15.15
N PHE A 38 6.67 -11.54 14.40
CA PHE A 38 6.95 -10.12 14.26
C PHE A 38 6.10 -9.23 15.18
N LEU A 39 5.16 -9.82 15.94
CA LEU A 39 4.33 -9.05 16.85
C LEU A 39 5.18 -8.50 18.01
N PRO A 40 5.18 -7.19 18.25
CA PRO A 40 5.95 -6.60 19.33
C PRO A 40 5.33 -6.94 20.69
N VAL A 41 6.18 -7.32 21.64
CA VAL A 41 5.77 -7.49 23.04
C VAL A 41 5.24 -6.16 23.56
N GLY A 42 3.98 -6.11 24.01
CA GLY A 42 3.33 -4.89 24.48
C GLY A 42 2.56 -4.11 23.41
N GLY A 43 2.47 -4.62 22.17
CA GLY A 43 1.71 -4.00 21.08
C GLY A 43 2.45 -2.86 20.36
N TYR A 44 1.87 -2.39 19.27
CA TYR A 44 2.40 -1.35 18.40
C TYR A 44 2.24 0.07 18.95
N LYS A 45 1.29 0.33 19.87
CA LYS A 45 1.08 1.65 20.47
C LYS A 45 2.33 2.27 21.09
N GLN A 46 3.25 1.43 21.59
CA GLN A 46 4.51 1.90 22.19
C GLN A 46 5.44 2.62 21.20
N PHE A 47 5.25 2.44 19.89
CA PHE A 47 6.08 3.04 18.84
C PHE A 47 5.57 4.40 18.36
N LEU A 48 4.50 4.94 18.95
CA LEU A 48 4.01 6.30 18.70
C LEU A 48 4.94 7.35 19.35
N ASN A 49 6.12 7.53 18.75
CA ASN A 49 7.19 8.40 19.24
C ASN A 49 7.34 9.66 18.35
N PRO A 50 7.10 10.90 18.85
CA PRO A 50 7.23 12.11 18.04
C PRO A 50 8.68 12.40 17.59
N ASN A 51 9.68 11.79 18.22
CA ASN A 51 11.09 11.84 17.82
C ASN A 51 11.52 10.59 17.03
N GLY A 52 10.57 9.79 16.54
CA GLY A 52 10.82 8.50 15.89
C GLY A 52 11.70 8.53 14.63
N LEU A 53 11.95 9.72 14.05
CA LEU A 53 12.88 9.93 12.94
C LEU A 53 14.35 10.04 13.37
N GLU A 54 14.65 10.32 14.64
CA GLU A 54 16.02 10.52 15.12
C GLU A 54 16.86 9.25 14.91
N GLY A 55 18.00 9.39 14.22
CA GLY A 55 18.91 8.30 13.92
C GLY A 55 18.43 7.33 12.83
N LYS A 56 17.23 7.52 12.27
CA LYS A 56 16.70 6.65 11.21
C LYS A 56 17.40 6.89 9.87
N ARG A 57 17.50 5.85 9.05
CA ARG A 57 18.08 5.91 7.69
C ARG A 57 17.00 5.64 6.65
N LEU A 58 16.63 6.65 5.88
CA LEU A 58 15.58 6.57 4.86
C LEU A 58 16.17 6.62 3.45
N GLY A 59 15.81 5.66 2.60
CA GLY A 59 16.27 5.58 1.22
C GLY A 59 15.30 6.22 0.24
N VAL A 60 15.81 6.92 -0.78
CA VAL A 60 15.02 7.51 -1.86
C VAL A 60 15.45 6.90 -3.19
N VAL A 61 14.49 6.29 -3.88
CA VAL A 61 14.65 5.79 -5.25
C VAL A 61 13.93 6.75 -6.18
N ARG A 62 14.69 7.61 -6.89
CA ARG A 62 14.12 8.69 -7.72
C ARG A 62 13.42 8.14 -8.96
N ASN A 63 14.03 7.18 -9.64
CA ASN A 63 13.43 6.52 -10.79
C ASN A 63 12.95 5.11 -10.40
N PRO A 64 11.67 4.75 -10.59
CA PRO A 64 10.61 5.49 -11.30
C PRO A 64 9.66 6.31 -10.39
N PHE A 65 9.87 6.31 -9.08
CA PHE A 65 8.84 6.79 -8.13
C PHE A 65 8.69 8.32 -8.03
N VAL A 66 9.73 9.07 -8.38
CA VAL A 66 9.73 10.55 -8.36
C VAL A 66 9.77 11.11 -9.78
N SER A 67 10.58 10.49 -10.67
CA SER A 67 10.74 10.92 -12.07
C SER A 67 9.43 10.89 -12.86
N SER A 68 8.50 9.99 -12.52
CA SER A 68 7.17 9.92 -13.14
C SER A 68 6.26 11.10 -12.80
N LEU A 69 6.59 11.87 -11.76
CA LEU A 69 5.84 13.05 -11.30
C LEU A 69 6.34 14.36 -11.90
N ASN A 70 7.29 14.29 -12.86
CA ASN A 70 7.93 15.46 -13.48
C ASN A 70 6.88 16.50 -13.93
N LYS A 71 7.01 17.74 -13.43
CA LYS A 71 6.13 18.92 -13.62
C LYS A 71 4.91 19.05 -12.67
N SER A 72 4.82 18.27 -11.60
CA SER A 72 3.81 18.46 -10.56
C SER A 72 4.36 19.26 -9.37
N SER A 73 3.51 20.04 -8.70
CA SER A 73 3.87 20.70 -7.42
C SER A 73 4.35 19.67 -6.39
N VAL A 74 3.79 18.46 -6.44
CA VAL A 74 4.12 17.30 -5.58
C VAL A 74 5.62 17.06 -5.43
N ILE A 75 6.43 17.28 -6.48
CA ILE A 75 7.89 17.12 -6.37
C ILE A 75 8.49 18.14 -5.42
N GLU A 76 8.11 19.41 -5.54
CA GLU A 76 8.64 20.49 -4.70
C GLU A 76 8.27 20.25 -3.23
N GLU A 77 7.01 19.87 -2.96
CA GLU A 77 6.59 19.49 -1.62
C GLU A 77 7.33 18.24 -1.11
N PHE A 78 7.55 17.23 -1.96
CA PHE A 78 8.32 16.05 -1.58
C PHE A 78 9.76 16.38 -1.18
N GLU A 79 10.43 17.29 -1.90
CA GLU A 79 11.77 17.77 -1.49
C GLU A 79 11.73 18.50 -0.13
N GLN A 80 10.67 19.28 0.14
CA GLN A 80 10.49 19.90 1.47
C GLN A 80 10.28 18.84 2.57
N HIS A 81 9.58 17.74 2.26
CA HIS A 81 9.42 16.62 3.20
C HIS A 81 10.74 15.93 3.49
N LEU A 82 11.57 15.69 2.47
CA LEU A 82 12.92 15.14 2.67
C LEU A 82 13.79 16.08 3.52
N LYS A 83 13.64 17.40 3.37
CA LYS A 83 14.30 18.38 4.24
C LYS A 83 13.80 18.29 5.68
N THR A 84 12.49 18.18 5.88
CA THR A 84 11.87 18.01 7.21
C THR A 84 12.37 16.74 7.88
N ILE A 85 12.40 15.62 7.16
CA ILE A 85 12.94 14.33 7.62
C ILE A 85 14.39 14.49 8.11
N ARG A 86 15.25 15.15 7.34
CA ARG A 86 16.64 15.44 7.75
C ARG A 86 16.71 16.32 9.00
N GLN A 87 15.88 17.37 9.08
CA GLN A 87 15.82 18.27 10.23
C GLN A 87 15.34 17.57 11.52
N ARG A 88 14.59 16.47 11.40
CA ARG A 88 14.15 15.62 12.51
C ARG A 88 15.15 14.52 12.88
N GLY A 89 16.38 14.59 12.36
CA GLY A 89 17.49 13.73 12.77
C GLY A 89 17.66 12.44 11.97
N ALA A 90 16.90 12.26 10.89
CA ALA A 90 17.08 11.12 9.99
C ALA A 90 18.16 11.40 8.94
N THR A 91 18.90 10.35 8.57
CA THR A 91 19.75 10.34 7.38
C THR A 91 18.90 9.97 6.16
N VAL A 92 18.99 10.77 5.09
CA VAL A 92 18.34 10.45 3.81
C VAL A 92 19.41 10.04 2.80
N VAL A 93 19.36 8.78 2.37
CA VAL A 93 20.23 8.21 1.33
C VAL A 93 19.50 8.32 0.00
N ASP A 94 20.00 9.17 -0.88
CA ASP A 94 19.30 9.59 -2.10
C ASP A 94 19.87 8.93 -3.36
N ASN A 95 19.09 8.95 -4.46
CA ASN A 95 19.45 8.37 -5.76
C ASN A 95 19.81 6.89 -5.71
N LEU A 96 19.08 6.12 -4.90
CA LEU A 96 19.19 4.67 -4.87
C LEU A 96 18.50 4.04 -6.08
N GLU A 97 18.91 2.82 -6.41
CA GLU A 97 18.35 2.04 -7.51
C GLU A 97 17.91 0.66 -7.03
N ILE A 98 16.78 0.18 -7.54
CA ILE A 98 16.30 -1.17 -7.28
C ILE A 98 16.51 -2.01 -8.54
N ALA A 99 17.25 -3.11 -8.40
CA ALA A 99 17.42 -4.06 -9.48
C ALA A 99 16.06 -4.58 -9.97
N ASN A 100 15.86 -4.62 -11.29
CA ASN A 100 14.64 -5.10 -11.95
C ASN A 100 13.35 -4.35 -11.53
N VAL A 101 13.45 -3.10 -11.08
CA VAL A 101 12.29 -2.31 -10.62
C VAL A 101 11.17 -2.22 -11.66
N ASP A 102 11.51 -2.13 -12.95
CA ASP A 102 10.52 -2.07 -14.01
C ASP A 102 9.75 -3.40 -14.15
N VAL A 103 10.43 -4.54 -13.97
CA VAL A 103 9.81 -5.88 -13.97
C VAL A 103 8.90 -6.02 -12.76
N ILE A 104 9.36 -5.61 -11.59
CA ILE A 104 8.59 -5.63 -10.33
C ILE A 104 7.28 -4.86 -10.47
N LEU A 105 7.34 -3.64 -11.01
CA LEU A 105 6.15 -2.78 -11.16
C LEU A 105 5.19 -3.22 -12.28
N SER A 106 5.51 -4.29 -13.01
CA SER A 106 4.67 -4.81 -14.07
C SER A 106 4.06 -6.14 -13.65
N SER A 107 2.78 -6.13 -13.25
CA SER A 107 2.08 -7.33 -12.77
C SER A 107 2.16 -8.53 -13.72
N LYS A 108 2.22 -8.28 -15.03
CA LYS A 108 2.42 -9.32 -16.04
C LYS A 108 3.82 -9.91 -16.03
N ARG A 109 4.86 -9.08 -15.86
CA ARG A 109 6.28 -9.50 -15.93
C ARG A 109 6.79 -10.01 -14.59
N SER A 110 6.29 -9.50 -13.48
CA SER A 110 6.62 -9.98 -12.13
C SER A 110 6.04 -11.36 -11.83
N GLY A 111 5.01 -11.78 -12.58
CA GLY A 111 4.26 -13.02 -12.33
C GLY A 111 3.01 -12.81 -11.48
N GLU A 112 2.85 -11.63 -10.87
CA GLU A 112 1.71 -11.26 -10.01
C GLU A 112 0.37 -11.54 -10.66
N LEU A 113 0.13 -11.09 -11.89
CA LEU A 113 -1.15 -11.30 -12.58
C LEU A 113 -1.44 -12.79 -12.80
N THR A 114 -0.41 -13.61 -13.04
CA THR A 114 -0.58 -15.05 -13.22
C THR A 114 -0.99 -15.71 -11.91
N ALA A 115 -0.27 -15.40 -10.82
CA ALA A 115 -0.58 -15.88 -9.48
C ALA A 115 -1.98 -15.42 -9.03
N MET A 116 -2.26 -14.12 -9.12
CA MET A 116 -3.51 -13.49 -8.70
C MET A 116 -4.73 -14.11 -9.39
N LEU A 117 -4.70 -14.31 -10.70
CA LEU A 117 -5.85 -14.89 -11.42
C LEU A 117 -6.15 -16.33 -10.98
N ALA A 118 -5.12 -17.13 -10.70
CA ALA A 118 -5.30 -18.51 -10.29
C ALA A 118 -5.71 -18.62 -8.81
N GLU A 119 -5.06 -17.88 -7.92
CA GLU A 119 -5.42 -17.83 -6.50
C GLU A 119 -6.81 -17.25 -6.30
N PHE A 120 -7.18 -16.18 -7.01
CA PHE A 120 -8.51 -15.59 -6.89
C PHE A 120 -9.61 -16.61 -7.14
N LYS A 121 -9.53 -17.42 -8.20
CA LYS A 121 -10.54 -18.47 -8.47
C LYS A 121 -10.61 -19.47 -7.32
N VAL A 122 -9.46 -19.99 -6.87
CA VAL A 122 -9.40 -21.02 -5.83
C VAL A 122 -9.95 -20.47 -4.51
N SER A 123 -9.35 -19.41 -4.00
CA SER A 123 -9.69 -18.82 -2.70
C SER A 123 -11.11 -18.27 -2.67
N PHE A 124 -11.57 -17.65 -3.75
CA PHE A 124 -12.91 -17.07 -3.79
C PHE A 124 -14.00 -18.15 -3.87
N ASN A 125 -13.75 -19.24 -4.60
CA ASN A 125 -14.68 -20.38 -4.58
C ASN A 125 -14.76 -21.03 -3.20
N ASP A 126 -13.65 -21.17 -2.49
CA ASP A 126 -13.65 -21.75 -1.15
C ASP A 126 -14.38 -20.83 -0.16
N TYR A 127 -14.11 -19.52 -0.21
CA TYR A 127 -14.87 -18.52 0.55
C TYR A 127 -16.39 -18.59 0.30
N LEU A 128 -16.82 -18.66 -0.96
CA LEU A 128 -18.25 -18.67 -1.32
C LEU A 128 -18.97 -19.97 -0.88
N LYS A 129 -18.25 -21.10 -0.81
CA LYS A 129 -18.80 -22.36 -0.28
C LYS A 129 -19.11 -22.24 1.21
N ASP A 130 -18.27 -21.54 1.95
CA ASP A 130 -18.38 -21.43 3.41
C ASP A 130 -19.44 -20.41 3.86
N LEU A 131 -19.96 -19.59 2.95
CA LEU A 131 -21.05 -18.65 3.27
C LEU A 131 -22.32 -19.38 3.71
N ILE A 132 -22.88 -18.99 4.84
CA ILE A 132 -24.14 -19.57 5.35
C ILE A 132 -25.29 -19.30 4.36
N SER A 133 -25.39 -18.06 3.88
CA SER A 133 -26.44 -17.63 2.95
C SER A 133 -25.82 -16.86 1.79
N SER A 134 -25.93 -17.41 0.58
CA SER A 134 -25.49 -16.76 -0.64
C SER A 134 -26.27 -17.33 -1.85
N PRO A 135 -26.70 -16.49 -2.81
CA PRO A 135 -27.31 -16.95 -4.05
C PRO A 135 -26.28 -17.53 -5.04
N VAL A 136 -24.98 -17.39 -4.77
CA VAL A 136 -23.87 -17.86 -5.60
C VAL A 136 -22.90 -18.70 -4.77
N ARG A 137 -22.32 -19.75 -5.36
CA ARG A 137 -21.40 -20.68 -4.68
C ARG A 137 -20.05 -20.82 -5.37
N SER A 138 -19.85 -20.07 -6.45
CA SER A 138 -18.64 -20.07 -7.24
C SER A 138 -18.47 -18.79 -8.05
N LEU A 139 -17.26 -18.56 -8.55
CA LEU A 139 -16.94 -17.52 -9.51
C LEU A 139 -17.75 -17.69 -10.81
N ALA A 140 -18.00 -18.93 -11.25
CA ALA A 140 -18.86 -19.22 -12.38
C ALA A 140 -20.31 -18.74 -12.15
N ASP A 141 -20.85 -18.94 -10.95
CA ASP A 141 -22.18 -18.45 -10.59
C ASP A 141 -22.24 -16.92 -10.60
N ILE A 142 -21.19 -16.24 -10.13
CA ILE A 142 -21.09 -14.77 -10.19
C ILE A 142 -21.07 -14.28 -11.64
N ILE A 143 -20.28 -14.93 -12.51
CA ILE A 143 -20.24 -14.57 -13.93
C ILE A 143 -21.63 -14.72 -14.57
N ALA A 144 -22.31 -15.83 -14.28
CA ALA A 144 -23.67 -16.09 -14.76
C ALA A 144 -24.68 -15.08 -14.19
N PHE A 145 -24.57 -14.75 -12.90
CA PHE A 145 -25.41 -13.74 -12.25
C PHE A 145 -25.25 -12.38 -12.94
N ASN A 146 -24.02 -11.93 -13.19
CA ASN A 146 -23.75 -10.66 -13.88
C ASN A 146 -24.29 -10.65 -15.30
N GLN A 147 -24.21 -11.77 -16.02
CA GLN A 147 -24.77 -11.93 -17.37
C GLN A 147 -26.30 -11.86 -17.38
N ASN A 148 -26.95 -12.42 -16.35
CA ASN A 148 -28.40 -12.40 -16.20
C ASN A 148 -28.93 -11.08 -15.61
N ASN A 149 -28.07 -10.26 -15.01
CA ASN A 149 -28.43 -8.97 -14.40
C ASN A 149 -27.56 -7.81 -14.93
N PRO A 150 -27.46 -7.61 -16.26
CA PRO A 150 -26.46 -6.71 -16.86
C PRO A 150 -26.66 -5.23 -16.53
N ASP A 151 -27.90 -4.80 -16.27
CA ASP A 151 -28.22 -3.42 -15.89
C ASP A 151 -27.89 -3.16 -14.41
N LEU A 152 -28.13 -4.15 -13.53
CA LEU A 152 -27.79 -4.07 -12.11
C LEU A 152 -26.26 -4.02 -11.92
N GLU A 153 -25.55 -4.90 -12.61
CA GLU A 153 -24.09 -5.05 -12.50
C GLU A 153 -23.32 -4.14 -13.49
N LYS A 154 -24.03 -3.32 -14.26
CA LYS A 154 -23.49 -2.35 -15.23
C LYS A 154 -22.44 -2.98 -16.17
N THR A 155 -22.68 -4.18 -16.66
CA THR A 155 -21.69 -4.96 -17.42
C THR A 155 -21.29 -4.31 -18.75
N LYS A 156 -22.11 -3.40 -19.28
CA LYS A 156 -21.75 -2.57 -20.46
C LYS A 156 -20.69 -1.52 -20.16
N GLU A 157 -20.66 -0.97 -18.95
CA GLU A 157 -19.74 0.11 -18.57
C GLU A 157 -18.40 -0.46 -18.08
N TYR A 158 -18.43 -1.51 -17.25
CA TYR A 158 -17.24 -2.02 -16.58
C TYR A 158 -16.81 -3.42 -17.04
N GLY A 159 -17.72 -4.21 -17.60
CA GLY A 159 -17.46 -5.60 -17.97
C GLY A 159 -17.09 -6.50 -16.79
N GLN A 160 -16.53 -7.68 -17.09
CA GLN A 160 -16.08 -8.66 -16.09
C GLN A 160 -14.94 -9.55 -16.60
N ALA A 161 -14.06 -8.97 -17.42
CA ALA A 161 -12.99 -9.72 -18.10
C ALA A 161 -12.05 -10.42 -17.12
N THR A 162 -11.76 -9.81 -15.96
CA THR A 162 -10.91 -10.41 -14.91
C THR A 162 -11.54 -11.66 -14.31
N PHE A 163 -12.85 -11.65 -14.02
CA PHE A 163 -13.56 -12.84 -13.55
C PHE A 163 -13.53 -13.95 -14.59
N ILE A 164 -13.80 -13.63 -15.86
CA ILE A 164 -13.74 -14.61 -16.95
C ILE A 164 -12.32 -15.17 -17.13
N ALA A 165 -11.29 -14.33 -17.01
CA ALA A 165 -9.89 -14.76 -17.12
C ALA A 165 -9.48 -15.65 -15.94
N SER A 166 -9.88 -15.30 -14.72
CA SER A 166 -9.64 -16.08 -13.52
C SER A 166 -10.38 -17.43 -13.56
N GLU A 167 -11.64 -17.45 -13.99
CA GLU A 167 -12.42 -18.68 -14.13
C GLU A 167 -11.81 -19.66 -15.15
N LYS A 168 -11.11 -19.14 -16.18
CA LYS A 168 -10.39 -19.99 -17.16
C LYS A 168 -9.12 -20.64 -16.61
N THR A 169 -8.67 -20.28 -15.42
CA THR A 169 -7.50 -20.91 -14.80
C THR A 169 -7.81 -22.32 -14.30
N SER A 170 -6.76 -23.14 -14.23
CA SER A 170 -6.83 -24.51 -13.69
C SER A 170 -6.38 -24.59 -12.23
N GLY A 171 -6.32 -23.46 -11.52
CA GLY A 171 -5.75 -23.35 -10.16
C GLY A 171 -4.22 -23.27 -10.16
N ILE A 172 -3.60 -23.64 -9.03
CA ILE A 172 -2.16 -23.50 -8.81
C ILE A 172 -1.38 -24.69 -9.41
N GLY A 173 -0.83 -24.48 -10.60
CA GLY A 173 0.03 -25.44 -11.31
C GLY A 173 1.51 -25.06 -11.29
N GLU A 174 2.29 -25.69 -12.18
CA GLU A 174 3.73 -25.40 -12.33
C GLU A 174 3.99 -23.95 -12.73
N LYS A 175 3.15 -23.39 -13.61
CA LYS A 175 3.28 -22.01 -14.10
C LYS A 175 3.10 -21.00 -12.96
N GLU A 176 2.07 -21.18 -12.14
CA GLU A 176 1.76 -20.32 -11.01
C GLU A 176 2.83 -20.43 -9.92
N ARG A 177 3.34 -21.65 -9.64
CA ARG A 177 4.48 -21.85 -8.75
C ARG A 177 5.74 -21.10 -9.19
N LYS A 178 6.09 -21.16 -10.47
CA LYS A 178 7.19 -20.36 -11.03
C LYS A 178 6.94 -18.86 -10.94
N ALA A 179 5.67 -18.42 -10.99
CA ALA A 179 5.33 -17.02 -10.79
C ALA A 179 5.57 -16.58 -9.33
N PHE A 180 5.24 -17.40 -8.33
CA PHE A 180 5.58 -17.13 -6.93
C PHE A 180 7.09 -17.08 -6.70
N GLU A 181 7.83 -18.07 -7.22
CA GLU A 181 9.29 -18.12 -7.13
C GLU A 181 9.95 -16.88 -7.77
N LEU A 182 9.40 -16.40 -8.89
CA LEU A 182 9.86 -15.18 -9.55
C LEU A 182 9.60 -13.95 -8.68
N MET A 183 8.40 -13.78 -8.12
CA MET A 183 8.10 -12.65 -7.23
C MET A 183 8.98 -12.66 -5.98
N GLU A 184 9.20 -13.83 -5.37
CA GLU A 184 10.09 -13.98 -4.21
C GLU A 184 11.54 -13.60 -4.58
N ASN A 185 12.03 -14.04 -5.75
CA ASN A 185 13.36 -13.70 -6.23
C ASN A 185 13.51 -12.19 -6.50
N LEU A 186 12.51 -11.58 -7.15
CA LEU A 186 12.48 -10.15 -7.44
C LEU A 186 12.44 -9.30 -6.16
N SER A 187 11.66 -9.73 -5.16
CA SER A 187 11.62 -9.09 -3.83
C SER A 187 12.99 -9.16 -3.16
N ARG A 188 13.53 -10.37 -3.02
CA ARG A 188 14.77 -10.67 -2.31
C ARG A 188 15.97 -9.97 -2.93
N ASN A 189 16.11 -10.04 -4.26
CA ASN A 189 17.27 -9.49 -4.97
C ASN A 189 17.10 -8.03 -5.41
N GLY A 190 15.88 -7.49 -5.30
CA GLY A 190 15.57 -6.09 -5.58
C GLY A 190 15.44 -5.29 -4.28
N PHE A 191 14.22 -5.23 -3.74
CA PHE A 191 13.89 -4.37 -2.60
C PHE A 191 14.62 -4.75 -1.31
N GLU A 192 14.58 -6.02 -0.90
CA GLU A 192 15.19 -6.46 0.35
C GLU A 192 16.70 -6.26 0.32
N LYS A 193 17.34 -6.61 -0.79
CA LYS A 193 18.77 -6.38 -1.02
C LYS A 193 19.13 -4.90 -0.90
N LEU A 194 18.37 -4.00 -1.54
CA LEU A 194 18.59 -2.56 -1.43
C LEU A 194 18.52 -2.11 0.04
N MET A 195 17.46 -2.53 0.75
CA MET A 195 17.23 -2.17 2.15
C MET A 195 18.38 -2.63 3.05
N MET A 196 18.85 -3.88 2.87
CA MET A 196 19.94 -4.46 3.67
C MET A 196 21.30 -3.83 3.36
N GLU A 197 21.68 -3.70 2.08
CA GLU A 197 23.00 -3.20 1.68
C GLU A 197 23.24 -1.74 2.06
N ASN A 198 22.17 -0.95 2.16
CA ASN A 198 22.24 0.48 2.51
C ASN A 198 21.88 0.75 3.98
N GLU A 199 21.63 -0.31 4.77
CA GLU A 199 21.23 -0.23 6.18
C GLU A 199 20.02 0.71 6.38
N LEU A 200 18.97 0.52 5.58
CA LEU A 200 17.80 1.39 5.59
C LEU A 200 16.76 0.91 6.61
N ASP A 201 16.15 1.86 7.31
CA ASP A 201 14.97 1.64 8.12
C ASP A 201 13.68 1.71 7.30
N ALA A 202 13.64 2.57 6.26
CA ALA A 202 12.52 2.65 5.33
C ALA A 202 12.95 3.18 3.95
N LEU A 203 12.28 2.73 2.90
CA LEU A 203 12.18 3.44 1.63
C LEU A 203 11.12 4.54 1.76
N VAL A 204 11.38 5.73 1.21
CA VAL A 204 10.42 6.82 1.17
C VAL A 204 10.09 7.24 -0.26
N THR A 205 8.80 7.30 -0.61
CA THR A 205 8.33 7.69 -1.94
C THR A 205 7.12 8.61 -1.87
N PRO A 206 6.94 9.55 -2.82
CA PRO A 206 5.69 10.28 -2.95
C PRO A 206 4.58 9.37 -3.49
N GLY A 207 3.37 9.54 -2.97
CA GLY A 207 2.19 8.81 -3.40
C GLY A 207 2.29 7.30 -3.18
N THR A 208 1.70 6.55 -4.10
CA THR A 208 1.48 5.09 -4.00
C THR A 208 2.38 4.28 -4.93
N GLY A 209 3.38 4.90 -5.57
CA GLY A 209 4.19 4.26 -6.62
C GLY A 209 4.95 3.02 -6.15
N ALA A 210 5.34 2.96 -4.88
CA ALA A 210 6.04 1.81 -4.30
C ALA A 210 5.12 0.66 -3.87
N ILE A 211 3.78 0.78 -3.96
CA ILE A 211 2.87 -0.28 -3.49
C ILE A 211 3.13 -1.62 -4.18
N PRO A 212 3.25 -1.73 -5.53
CA PRO A 212 3.51 -3.02 -6.16
C PRO A 212 4.86 -3.62 -5.75
N LEU A 213 5.88 -2.77 -5.51
CA LEU A 213 7.18 -3.19 -5.01
C LEU A 213 7.07 -3.85 -3.62
N LEU A 214 6.28 -3.27 -2.72
CA LEU A 214 6.05 -3.82 -1.40
C LEU A 214 5.17 -5.07 -1.46
N ALA A 215 4.12 -5.06 -2.28
CA ALA A 215 3.11 -6.11 -2.35
C ALA A 215 3.68 -7.46 -2.83
N ILE A 216 4.54 -7.48 -3.87
CA ILE A 216 5.09 -8.76 -4.38
C ILE A 216 5.94 -9.51 -3.35
N GLY A 217 6.58 -8.77 -2.43
CA GLY A 217 7.33 -9.32 -1.32
C GLY A 217 6.50 -9.47 -0.05
N GLY A 218 5.28 -8.92 -0.05
CA GLY A 218 4.42 -8.65 1.09
C GLY A 218 5.18 -7.98 2.24
N HIS A 219 5.65 -6.79 1.93
CA HIS A 219 6.37 -5.93 2.83
C HIS A 219 5.45 -4.85 3.40
N PRO A 220 5.65 -4.43 4.66
CA PRO A 220 4.81 -3.41 5.25
C PRO A 220 5.06 -2.04 4.60
N GLY A 221 3.97 -1.28 4.47
CA GLY A 221 3.99 0.11 4.02
C GLY A 221 3.00 0.94 4.82
N ILE A 222 3.36 2.18 5.11
CA ILE A 222 2.48 3.17 5.75
C ILE A 222 2.50 4.46 4.93
N THR A 223 1.32 4.92 4.53
CA THR A 223 1.17 6.19 3.79
C THR A 223 0.50 7.21 4.69
N VAL A 224 1.11 8.39 4.80
CA VAL A 224 0.58 9.52 5.57
C VAL A 224 0.34 10.72 4.66
N PRO A 225 -0.67 11.58 4.94
CA PRO A 225 -0.92 12.78 4.14
C PRO A 225 0.32 13.67 4.04
N ALA A 226 0.68 14.06 2.81
CA ALA A 226 1.88 14.83 2.51
C ALA A 226 1.59 16.14 1.77
N GLY A 227 0.37 16.37 1.31
CA GLY A 227 0.01 17.68 0.79
C GLY A 227 -1.20 17.63 -0.11
N TYR A 228 -1.35 18.70 -0.87
CA TYR A 228 -2.39 18.88 -1.86
C TYR A 228 -1.76 19.44 -3.12
N ASP A 229 -2.15 18.94 -4.29
CA ASP A 229 -1.73 19.53 -5.56
C ASP A 229 -2.43 20.86 -5.82
N SER A 230 -2.12 21.49 -6.96
CA SER A 230 -2.71 22.77 -7.37
C SER A 230 -4.23 22.73 -7.58
N ALA A 231 -4.82 21.54 -7.78
CA ALA A 231 -6.26 21.33 -7.87
C ALA A 231 -6.91 21.05 -6.49
N GLY A 232 -6.11 21.00 -5.42
CA GLY A 232 -6.56 20.65 -4.08
C GLY A 232 -6.72 19.15 -3.87
N MET A 233 -6.19 18.30 -4.74
CA MET A 233 -6.23 16.85 -4.57
C MET A 233 -5.16 16.41 -3.58
N PRO A 234 -5.52 15.64 -2.53
CA PRO A 234 -4.54 15.20 -1.55
C PRO A 234 -3.57 14.19 -2.15
N PHE A 235 -2.30 14.26 -1.76
CA PHE A 235 -1.30 13.22 -1.98
C PHE A 235 -0.64 12.82 -0.66
N GLY A 236 -0.09 11.60 -0.62
CA GLY A 236 0.59 11.04 0.53
C GLY A 236 2.10 10.90 0.33
N ILE A 237 2.81 10.59 1.42
CA ILE A 237 4.18 10.08 1.41
C ILE A 237 4.12 8.67 1.99
N CYS A 238 4.69 7.71 1.27
CA CYS A 238 4.72 6.31 1.64
C CYS A 238 6.09 5.95 2.22
N PHE A 239 6.09 5.29 3.38
CA PHE A 239 7.25 4.67 3.98
C PHE A 239 7.11 3.14 3.90
N GLY A 240 8.02 2.48 3.20
CA GLY A 240 8.05 1.04 3.01
C GLY A 240 9.21 0.40 3.75
N GLY A 241 8.99 -0.72 4.42
CA GLY A 241 10.00 -1.45 5.18
C GLY A 241 10.06 -2.92 4.79
N ILE A 242 11.03 -3.69 5.28
CA ILE A 242 11.02 -5.15 5.11
C ILE A 242 10.10 -5.83 6.16
N LYS A 243 9.80 -7.11 6.02
CA LYS A 243 8.89 -7.83 6.95
C LYS A 243 9.33 -7.66 8.40
N GLY A 244 8.39 -7.38 9.29
CA GLY A 244 8.65 -7.20 10.72
C GLY A 244 9.18 -5.82 11.12
N THR A 245 9.20 -4.85 10.19
CA THR A 245 9.64 -3.48 10.48
C THR A 245 8.50 -2.50 10.70
N GLU A 246 7.26 -2.98 10.84
CA GLU A 246 6.09 -2.19 11.22
C GLU A 246 6.36 -1.27 12.42
N PRO A 247 7.05 -1.71 13.50
CA PRO A 247 7.44 -0.82 14.60
C PRO A 247 8.23 0.42 14.14
N LYS A 248 9.26 0.22 13.30
CA LYS A 248 10.08 1.32 12.76
C LYS A 248 9.27 2.23 11.85
N LEU A 249 8.41 1.66 11.02
CA LEU A 249 7.54 2.42 10.13
C LEU A 249 6.56 3.29 10.90
N ILE A 250 6.01 2.80 12.02
CA ILE A 250 5.14 3.56 12.91
C ILE A 250 5.89 4.74 13.54
N GLU A 251 7.11 4.52 14.06
CA GLU A 251 7.94 5.60 14.60
C GLU A 251 8.20 6.69 13.55
N ILE A 252 8.60 6.28 12.35
CA ILE A 252 8.91 7.18 11.23
C ILE A 252 7.66 7.97 10.81
N ALA A 253 6.55 7.28 10.55
CA ALA A 253 5.32 7.88 10.06
C ALA A 253 4.69 8.80 11.11
N TYR A 254 4.68 8.41 12.39
CA TYR A 254 4.13 9.23 13.46
C TYR A 254 4.98 10.49 13.66
N ALA A 255 6.32 10.37 13.72
CA ALA A 255 7.18 11.54 13.82
C ALA A 255 7.05 12.50 12.63
N PHE A 256 6.90 11.96 11.41
CA PHE A 256 6.62 12.78 10.23
C PHE A 256 5.25 13.47 10.31
N GLU A 257 4.20 12.74 10.70
CA GLU A 257 2.86 13.30 10.88
C GLU A 257 2.88 14.44 11.92
N GLN A 258 3.48 14.21 13.09
CA GLN A 258 3.55 15.20 14.17
C GLN A 258 4.41 16.42 13.78
N ALA A 259 5.44 16.22 12.97
CA ALA A 259 6.28 17.32 12.50
C ALA A 259 5.58 18.24 11.49
N THR A 260 4.55 17.75 10.79
CA THR A 260 4.00 18.43 9.61
C THR A 260 2.51 18.77 9.72
N MET A 261 1.71 17.94 10.39
CA MET A 261 0.27 18.14 10.64
C MET A 261 -0.53 18.53 9.37
N ILE A 262 -0.19 17.90 8.24
CA ILE A 262 -0.61 18.36 6.90
C ILE A 262 -2.11 18.15 6.63
N ARG A 263 -2.70 17.08 7.17
CA ARG A 263 -4.06 16.65 6.82
C ARG A 263 -5.09 17.72 7.18
N ARG A 264 -5.90 18.10 6.21
CA ARG A 264 -7.10 18.94 6.37
C ARG A 264 -8.36 18.11 6.07
N PRO A 265 -9.49 18.39 6.75
CA PRO A 265 -10.76 17.80 6.34
C PRO A 265 -11.11 18.23 4.90
N PRO A 266 -11.79 17.39 4.12
CA PRO A 266 -12.27 17.81 2.81
C PRO A 266 -13.24 18.98 3.00
N PHE A 267 -13.14 20.01 2.17
CA PHE A 267 -14.11 21.09 2.17
C PHE A 267 -15.49 20.51 1.84
N SER A 268 -16.50 20.77 2.67
CA SER A 268 -17.89 20.45 2.33
C SER A 268 -18.29 21.33 1.15
N LYS A 269 -18.57 20.74 -0.01
CA LYS A 269 -19.20 21.47 -1.11
C LYS A 269 -20.63 21.88 -0.71
N SER A 270 -20.75 23.07 -0.13
CA SER A 270 -21.90 23.96 -0.27
C SER A 270 -21.41 25.40 -0.16
N PHE A 271 -20.49 25.78 -1.05
CA PHE A 271 -20.27 27.18 -1.40
C PHE A 271 -20.67 27.29 -2.86
N GLU A 272 -21.91 27.72 -3.09
CA GLU A 272 -22.28 28.30 -4.37
C GLU A 272 -21.28 29.42 -4.64
N MET A 273 -20.51 29.31 -5.72
CA MET A 273 -19.78 30.45 -6.27
C MET A 273 -20.81 31.45 -6.80
N ASN A 274 -21.39 32.26 -5.92
CA ASN A 274 -21.97 33.51 -6.33
C ASN A 274 -20.80 34.49 -6.52
N ASN A 275 -20.71 35.06 -7.73
CA ASN A 275 -19.70 36.00 -8.20
C ASN A 275 -19.76 37.37 -7.50
N GLU A 276 -20.02 37.43 -6.19
CA GLU A 276 -20.13 38.67 -5.41
C GLU A 276 -19.37 38.59 -4.09
N VAL A 277 -18.09 38.19 -4.10
CA VAL A 277 -17.13 38.66 -3.09
C VAL A 277 -15.75 38.87 -3.74
N LEU A 278 -15.74 39.56 -4.86
CA LEU A 278 -14.56 40.31 -5.32
C LEU A 278 -15.02 41.77 -5.33
N PHE A 279 -14.32 42.60 -4.54
CA PHE A 279 -14.58 44.03 -4.27
C PHE A 279 -15.51 44.34 -3.08
N GLY A 280 -14.86 44.72 -1.98
CA GLY A 280 -15.47 45.29 -0.79
C GLY A 280 -14.40 45.88 0.13
N SER A 281 -13.72 46.92 -0.35
CA SER A 281 -12.85 47.82 0.43
C SER A 281 -13.64 48.54 1.53
N VAL A 282 -13.17 48.52 2.79
CA VAL A 282 -12.46 49.62 3.51
C VAL A 282 -11.61 48.98 4.60
#